data_AF-A0A060NJL3-F1
#
_entry.id   AF-A0A060NJL3-F1
#
_cell.length_a   1.000
_cell.length_b   1.000
_cell.length_c   1.000
_cell.angle_alpha   90.00
_cell.angle_beta   90.00
_cell.angle_gamma   90.00
#
_symmetry.space_group_name_H-M   'P 1'
#
loop_
_entity.id
_entity.type
_entity.pdbx_description
1 polymer ?
#
loop_
_entity_poly.entity_id
_entity_poly.type
_entity_poly.pdbx_seq_one_letter_code
_entity_poly.pdbx_strand_id
1 'polypeptide(L)'
;MEVCVEADRSAGRRIRDGITTKAWTTQEGQTRSGARIDKKYLHKLLRNRIYLGELSLKGSWYLGAHPAIIDPGLWGRVHEVLARDGHTRSVETKIRARSDALLRGLLYAPSGERMYPTYSRKSGRTYRYYVSKSESRFGAPGKGYERLPAPELEAAVLAQIRTVLSSPEAVAAVLRQVQQNKPDTQIDEARIVMALAGLNDVWEQLYAIEQHRLANLMIERIDLVHVGAVQGIQVKWRELGWRALIEEFAPGSIGAELLEVQA
;
A
#
# COMPACT_ATOMS: atom_id res chain seq x y z
N MET A 1 11.47 4.71 8.90
CA MET A 1 10.27 3.96 8.47
C MET A 1 9.94 2.85 9.47
N GLU A 2 10.95 2.21 10.06
CA GLU A 2 10.82 1.32 11.24
C GLU A 2 10.08 1.97 12.39
N VAL A 3 10.56 3.09 12.96
CA VAL A 3 10.06 3.62 14.25
C VAL A 3 8.55 3.88 14.36
N CYS A 4 7.84 4.23 13.28
CA CYS A 4 6.37 4.39 13.33
C CYS A 4 5.61 3.06 13.18
N VAL A 5 6.15 2.12 12.43
CA VAL A 5 5.64 0.75 12.35
C VAL A 5 5.99 0.01 13.66
N GLU A 6 7.16 0.27 14.22
CA GLU A 6 7.58 -0.11 15.57
C GLU A 6 6.64 0.47 16.61
N ALA A 7 6.24 1.74 16.51
CA ALA A 7 5.33 2.40 17.44
C ALA A 7 3.92 1.77 17.43
N ASP A 8 3.40 1.44 16.25
CA ASP A 8 2.09 0.79 16.11
C ASP A 8 2.15 -0.71 16.47
N ARG A 9 3.25 -1.39 16.11
CA ARG A 9 3.54 -2.76 16.56
C ARG A 9 3.80 -2.84 18.05
N SER A 10 4.44 -1.85 18.67
CA SER A 10 4.74 -1.80 20.10
C SER A 10 3.52 -1.38 20.91
N ALA A 11 2.66 -0.49 20.40
CA ALA A 11 1.32 -0.28 20.96
C ALA A 11 0.49 -1.57 20.87
N GLY A 12 0.48 -2.24 19.70
CA GLY A 12 -0.20 -3.52 19.51
C GLY A 12 0.39 -4.69 20.32
N ARG A 13 1.70 -4.68 20.60
CA ARG A 13 2.38 -5.66 21.46
C ARG A 13 2.06 -5.39 22.94
N ARG A 14 2.11 -4.13 23.39
CA ARG A 14 1.71 -3.72 24.75
C ARG A 14 0.24 -3.99 25.07
N ILE A 15 -0.65 -3.89 24.07
CA ILE A 15 -2.06 -4.30 24.21
C ILE A 15 -2.19 -5.82 24.43
N ARG A 16 -1.32 -6.62 23.79
CA ARG A 16 -1.21 -8.07 24.02
C ARG A 16 -0.62 -8.39 25.41
N ASP A 17 0.31 -7.56 25.88
CA ASP A 17 0.98 -7.73 27.18
C ASP A 17 0.18 -7.12 28.35
N GLY A 18 -1.02 -6.58 28.12
CA GLY A 18 -1.88 -6.01 29.17
C GLY A 18 -1.40 -4.68 29.76
N ILE A 19 -0.40 -4.03 29.17
CA ILE A 19 0.21 -2.79 29.69
C ILE A 19 -0.72 -1.60 29.40
N THR A 20 -1.19 -0.94 30.46
CA THR A 20 -2.10 0.22 30.41
C THR A 20 -1.38 1.51 30.81
N THR A 21 -2.02 2.66 30.57
CA THR A 21 -1.57 3.93 31.14
C THR A 21 -1.72 3.93 32.66
N LYS A 22 -1.03 4.84 33.36
CA LYS A 22 -1.01 4.91 34.82
C LYS A 22 -2.44 4.90 35.40
N ALA A 23 -2.78 3.83 36.11
CA ALA A 23 -3.90 3.80 37.03
C ALA A 23 -3.49 4.46 38.36
N TRP A 24 -4.39 5.22 38.97
CA TRP A 24 -4.11 5.84 40.27
C TRP A 24 -5.41 6.13 41.02
N THR A 25 -5.33 6.12 42.34
CA THR A 25 -6.44 6.41 43.23
C THR A 25 -6.27 7.82 43.79
N THR A 26 -7.33 8.64 43.73
CA THR A 26 -7.33 9.97 44.35
C THR A 26 -7.27 9.85 45.87
N GLN A 27 -6.88 10.93 46.56
CA GLN A 27 -6.94 10.96 48.04
C GLN A 27 -8.36 10.72 48.59
N GLU A 28 -9.38 11.01 47.80
CA GLU A 28 -10.80 10.76 48.10
C GLU A 28 -11.25 9.31 47.82
N GLY A 29 -10.33 8.41 47.49
CA GLY A 29 -10.61 6.98 47.28
C GLY A 29 -11.19 6.63 45.91
N GLN A 30 -11.35 7.58 44.98
CA GLN A 30 -11.82 7.28 43.62
C GLN A 30 -10.69 6.68 42.78
N THR A 31 -10.91 5.46 42.29
CA THR A 31 -9.93 4.76 41.46
C THR A 31 -10.10 5.16 40.00
N ARG A 32 -9.05 5.75 39.40
CA ARG A 32 -8.97 6.00 37.96
C ARG A 32 -8.21 4.86 37.30
N SER A 33 -8.92 4.07 36.50
CA SER A 33 -8.33 2.96 35.76
C SER A 33 -7.45 3.44 34.60
N GLY A 34 -6.41 2.66 34.30
CA GLY A 34 -5.54 2.89 33.16
C GLY A 34 -6.28 2.67 31.85
N ALA A 35 -6.07 3.55 30.88
CA ALA A 35 -6.56 3.39 29.51
C ALA A 35 -5.56 2.58 28.68
N ARG A 36 -6.02 2.04 27.54
CA ARG A 36 -5.10 1.44 26.55
C ARG A 36 -4.15 2.50 26.01
N ILE A 37 -2.87 2.13 25.87
CA ILE A 37 -1.86 3.01 25.27
C ILE A 37 -2.18 3.17 23.78
N ASP A 38 -2.56 4.38 23.39
CA ASP A 38 -2.83 4.73 22.00
C ASP A 38 -1.63 5.42 21.35
N LYS A 39 -1.69 5.57 20.02
CA LYS A 39 -0.66 6.27 19.25
C LYS A 39 -0.46 7.71 19.74
N LYS A 40 -1.53 8.42 20.11
CA LYS A 40 -1.45 9.81 20.57
C LYS A 40 -0.67 9.91 21.87
N TYR A 41 -0.89 8.99 22.80
CA TYR A 41 -0.20 8.89 24.07
C TYR A 41 1.29 8.64 23.86
N LEU A 42 1.66 7.71 22.97
CA LEU A 42 3.06 7.44 22.67
C LEU A 42 3.75 8.66 22.02
N HIS A 43 3.06 9.34 21.09
CA HIS A 43 3.57 10.57 20.46
C HIS A 43 3.77 11.71 21.46
N LYS A 44 2.93 11.80 22.51
CA LYS A 44 3.07 12.76 23.61
C LYS A 44 4.26 12.40 24.50
N LEU A 45 4.42 11.12 24.81
CA LEU A 45 5.53 10.62 25.63
C LEU A 45 6.87 10.87 24.96
N LEU A 46 7.01 10.50 23.69
CA LEU A 46 8.25 10.68 22.91
C LEU A 46 8.64 12.14 22.62
N ARG A 47 7.76 13.11 22.90
CA ARG A 47 8.06 14.56 22.80
C ARG A 47 8.29 15.23 24.15
N ASN A 48 8.11 14.49 25.25
CA ASN A 48 8.23 15.04 26.59
C ASN A 48 9.70 15.17 27.03
N ARG A 49 10.22 16.40 27.03
CA ARG A 49 11.61 16.71 27.43
C ARG A 49 11.92 16.44 28.90
N ILE A 50 10.90 16.12 29.72
CA ILE A 50 11.11 15.64 31.10
C ILE A 50 12.03 14.41 31.14
N TYR A 51 12.02 13.56 30.11
CA TYR A 51 12.92 12.41 30.05
C TYR A 51 14.41 12.77 29.87
N LEU A 52 14.71 14.00 29.45
CA LEU A 52 16.07 14.55 29.36
C LEU A 52 16.54 15.18 30.68
N GLY A 53 15.74 15.12 31.74
CA GLY A 53 16.04 15.86 32.97
C GLY A 53 15.55 17.31 32.93
N GLU A 54 14.76 17.73 31.94
CA GLU A 54 14.37 19.14 31.77
C GLU A 54 12.92 19.41 32.23
N LEU A 55 12.64 20.62 32.71
CA LEU A 55 11.32 21.06 33.15
C LEU A 55 10.89 22.32 32.40
N SER A 56 9.60 22.38 32.05
CA SER A 56 9.01 23.56 31.42
C SER A 56 8.46 24.52 32.47
N LEU A 57 8.92 25.77 32.48
CA LEU A 57 8.38 26.85 33.29
C LEU A 57 8.12 28.07 32.41
N LYS A 58 6.85 28.49 32.33
CA LYS A 58 6.40 29.67 31.55
C LYS A 58 6.88 29.67 30.09
N GLY A 59 6.95 28.49 29.46
CA GLY A 59 7.37 28.33 28.06
C GLY A 59 8.87 28.16 27.86
N SER A 60 9.69 28.35 28.89
CA SER A 60 11.14 28.10 28.87
C SER A 60 11.46 26.73 29.49
N TRP A 61 12.56 26.12 29.04
CA TRP A 61 13.03 24.83 29.55
C TRP A 61 14.27 25.00 30.41
N TYR A 62 14.28 24.36 31.58
CA TYR A 62 15.37 24.43 32.56
C TYR A 62 15.80 23.02 32.97
N LEU A 63 17.04 22.88 33.42
CA LEU A 63 17.51 21.63 34.01
C LEU A 63 16.78 21.39 35.34
N GLY A 64 16.09 20.25 35.43
CA GLY A 64 15.43 19.76 36.63
C GLY A 64 16.39 19.05 37.57
N ALA A 65 15.93 18.80 38.79
CA ALA A 65 16.70 18.09 39.80
C ALA A 65 16.76 16.57 39.58
N HIS A 66 15.93 16.03 38.68
CA HIS A 66 15.91 14.60 38.38
C HIS A 66 16.93 14.24 37.29
N PRO A 67 17.62 13.09 37.42
CA PRO A 67 18.55 12.64 36.39
C PRO A 67 17.80 12.34 35.08
N ALA A 68 18.49 12.55 33.96
CA ALA A 68 17.98 12.18 32.65
C ALA A 68 17.75 10.67 32.59
N ILE A 69 16.58 10.27 32.11
CA ILE A 69 16.21 8.86 31.90
C ILE A 69 16.68 8.40 30.51
N ILE A 70 16.75 9.33 29.55
CA ILE A 70 17.11 9.07 28.16
C ILE A 70 18.34 9.91 27.80
N ASP A 71 19.28 9.27 27.09
CA ASP A 71 20.45 9.93 26.52
C ASP A 71 20.06 11.00 25.47
N PRO A 72 20.64 12.21 25.49
CA PRO A 72 20.35 13.28 24.53
C PRO A 72 20.62 12.89 23.06
N GLY A 73 21.65 12.07 22.81
CA GLY A 73 21.96 11.58 21.46
C GLY A 73 20.90 10.61 20.94
N LEU A 74 20.40 9.71 21.79
CA LEU A 74 19.27 8.85 21.47
C LEU A 74 18.00 9.67 21.22
N TRP A 75 17.73 10.67 22.05
CA TRP A 75 16.59 11.58 21.88
C TRP A 75 16.63 12.31 20.53
N GLY A 76 17.79 12.83 20.14
CA GLY A 76 18.01 13.47 18.84
C GLY A 76 17.64 12.56 17.67
N ARG A 77 18.13 11.31 17.68
CA ARG A 77 17.80 10.31 16.65
C ARG A 77 16.30 10.02 16.57
N VAL A 78 15.61 9.90 17.71
CA VAL A 78 14.14 9.73 17.72
C VAL A 78 13.45 10.95 17.10
N HIS A 79 13.92 12.15 17.41
CA HIS A 79 13.34 13.38 16.90
C HIS A 79 13.60 13.62 15.41
N GLU A 80 14.77 13.25 14.88
CA GLU A 80 15.01 13.22 13.43
C GLU A 80 14.00 12.31 12.74
N VAL A 81 13.73 11.16 13.34
CA VAL A 81 12.71 10.26 12.83
C VAL A 81 11.33 10.88 12.96
N LEU A 82 10.96 11.50 14.08
CA LEU A 82 9.66 12.17 14.24
C LEU A 82 9.48 13.38 13.32
N ALA A 83 10.55 14.06 12.94
CA ALA A 83 10.57 15.22 12.05
C ALA A 83 10.43 14.86 10.57
N ARG A 84 10.67 13.60 10.17
CA ARG A 84 10.38 13.16 8.80
C ARG A 84 8.90 13.38 8.47
N ASP A 85 8.67 14.04 7.34
CA ASP A 85 7.38 14.57 6.91
C ASP A 85 6.24 13.55 7.07
N GLY A 86 5.21 13.96 7.83
CA GLY A 86 4.02 13.17 8.07
C GLY A 86 3.24 12.88 6.78
N HIS A 87 3.40 13.73 5.76
CA HIS A 87 2.78 13.54 4.45
C HIS A 87 3.42 12.36 3.70
N THR A 88 4.75 12.32 3.61
CA THR A 88 5.51 11.21 2.99
C THR A 88 5.24 9.88 3.71
N ARG A 89 5.16 9.91 5.05
CA ARG A 89 4.76 8.73 5.85
C ARG A 89 3.34 8.27 5.61
N SER A 90 2.39 9.20 5.46
CA SER A 90 1.00 8.88 5.16
C SER A 90 0.89 8.25 3.78
N VAL A 91 1.66 8.75 2.80
CA VAL A 91 1.75 8.17 1.46
C VAL A 91 2.31 6.74 1.52
N GLU A 92 3.45 6.50 2.17
CA GLU A 92 4.08 5.18 2.32
C GLU A 92 3.21 4.18 3.13
N THR A 93 2.60 4.62 4.23
CA THR A 93 1.71 3.77 5.03
C THR A 93 0.45 3.45 4.23
N LYS A 94 -0.07 4.42 3.46
CA LYS A 94 -1.15 4.16 2.50
C LYS A 94 -0.69 3.26 1.36
N ILE A 95 0.59 3.22 0.97
CA ILE A 95 1.16 2.27 -0.02
C ILE A 95 1.20 0.84 0.54
N ARG A 96 1.49 0.69 1.84
CA ARG A 96 1.50 -0.63 2.50
C ARG A 96 0.11 -1.13 2.87
N ALA A 97 -0.80 -0.23 3.23
CA ALA A 97 -2.22 -0.51 3.41
C ALA A 97 -3.02 -0.50 2.08
N ARG A 98 -2.33 -0.37 0.94
CA ARG A 98 -2.93 -0.17 -0.40
C ARG A 98 -3.38 -1.47 -1.06
N SER A 99 -3.11 -2.63 -0.47
CA SER A 99 -3.38 -3.97 -1.02
C SER A 99 -4.86 -4.38 -1.06
N ASP A 100 -5.79 -3.50 -0.69
CA ASP A 100 -7.22 -3.86 -0.61
C ASP A 100 -7.97 -3.78 -1.95
N ALA A 101 -7.36 -3.22 -3.01
CA ALA A 101 -8.02 -2.99 -4.30
C ALA A 101 -7.02 -2.88 -5.45
N LEU A 102 -7.15 -3.75 -6.46
CA LEU A 102 -6.22 -3.89 -7.59
C LEU A 102 -6.12 -2.60 -8.43
N LEU A 103 -7.24 -1.92 -8.69
CA LEU A 103 -7.33 -0.81 -9.64
C LEU A 103 -7.23 0.58 -8.99
N ARG A 104 -6.79 0.63 -7.72
CA ARG A 104 -6.70 1.89 -6.99
C ARG A 104 -5.74 2.86 -7.69
N GLY A 105 -6.29 3.99 -8.16
CA GLY A 105 -5.52 5.04 -8.83
C GLY A 105 -5.40 4.88 -10.35
N LEU A 106 -5.81 3.73 -10.89
CA LEU A 106 -5.82 3.44 -12.33
C LEU A 106 -7.18 3.73 -12.97
N LEU A 107 -8.27 3.67 -12.20
CA LEU A 107 -9.65 3.78 -12.70
C LEU A 107 -10.17 5.22 -12.78
N TYR A 108 -10.76 5.57 -13.93
CA TYR A 108 -11.37 6.86 -14.22
C TYR A 108 -12.79 6.69 -14.75
N ALA A 109 -13.70 7.53 -14.25
CA ALA A 109 -15.07 7.64 -14.74
C ALA A 109 -15.10 8.31 -16.14
N PRO A 110 -16.22 8.18 -16.90
CA PRO A 110 -16.35 8.86 -18.19
C PRO A 110 -16.25 10.39 -18.09
N SER A 111 -16.55 10.96 -16.91
CA SER A 111 -16.37 12.37 -16.59
C SER A 111 -14.90 12.80 -16.44
N GLY A 112 -13.95 11.86 -16.52
CA GLY A 112 -12.53 12.08 -16.30
C GLY A 112 -12.12 12.10 -14.82
N GLU A 113 -13.05 11.90 -13.90
CA GLU A 113 -12.76 11.84 -12.47
C GLU A 113 -12.14 10.50 -12.07
N ARG A 114 -11.17 10.53 -11.16
CA ARG A 114 -10.62 9.31 -10.54
C ARG A 114 -11.65 8.62 -9.67
N MET A 115 -11.65 7.29 -9.71
CA MET A 115 -12.45 6.45 -8.82
C MET A 115 -11.61 5.89 -7.68
N TYR A 116 -12.24 5.72 -6.52
CA TYR A 116 -11.61 5.24 -5.30
C TYR A 116 -12.33 3.99 -4.78
N PRO A 117 -11.58 3.00 -4.27
CA PRO A 117 -12.17 1.83 -3.65
C PRO A 117 -12.75 2.21 -2.28
N THR A 118 -13.97 1.76 -2.04
CA THR A 118 -14.74 1.90 -0.81
C THR A 118 -15.33 0.52 -0.46
N TYR A 119 -15.72 0.30 0.78
CA TYR A 119 -16.40 -0.91 1.17
C TYR A 119 -17.61 -0.62 2.06
N SER A 120 -18.57 -1.53 2.07
CA SER A 120 -19.65 -1.59 3.05
C SER A 120 -19.65 -2.96 3.72
N ARG A 121 -20.00 -3.02 5.01
CA ARG A 121 -20.14 -4.28 5.75
C ARG A 121 -21.60 -4.50 6.11
N LYS A 122 -22.11 -5.69 5.77
CA LYS A 122 -23.47 -6.10 6.12
C LYS A 122 -23.46 -7.59 6.48
N SER A 123 -24.01 -7.94 7.64
CA SER A 123 -24.12 -9.34 8.09
C SER A 123 -22.78 -10.11 8.01
N GLY A 124 -21.69 -9.49 8.50
CA GLY A 124 -20.34 -10.08 8.45
C GLY A 124 -19.69 -10.13 7.06
N ARG A 125 -20.42 -9.86 5.97
CA ARG A 125 -19.88 -9.80 4.61
C ARG A 125 -19.39 -8.39 4.26
N THR A 126 -18.24 -8.30 3.61
CA THR A 126 -17.65 -7.04 3.14
C THR A 126 -17.85 -6.92 1.64
N TYR A 127 -18.59 -5.91 1.20
CA TYR A 127 -18.82 -5.59 -0.21
C TYR A 127 -17.89 -4.45 -0.62
N ARG A 128 -17.13 -4.64 -1.69
CA ARG A 128 -16.15 -3.67 -2.20
C ARG A 128 -16.68 -3.01 -3.46
N TYR A 129 -16.56 -1.69 -3.54
CA TYR A 129 -17.05 -0.87 -4.63
C TYR A 129 -16.03 0.18 -5.04
N TYR A 130 -16.04 0.58 -6.31
CA TYR A 130 -15.38 1.81 -6.77
C TYR A 130 -16.39 2.95 -6.85
N VAL A 131 -16.04 4.11 -6.30
CA VAL A 131 -16.87 5.32 -6.26
C VAL A 131 -16.14 6.52 -6.86
N SER A 132 -16.86 7.49 -7.42
CA SER A 132 -16.22 8.70 -7.95
C SER A 132 -15.64 9.57 -6.82
N LYS A 133 -14.61 10.36 -7.14
CA LYS A 133 -14.01 11.32 -6.19
C LYS A 133 -15.05 12.30 -5.62
N SER A 134 -15.96 12.74 -6.49
CA SER A 134 -17.07 13.65 -6.17
C SER A 134 -18.02 13.02 -5.15
N GLU A 135 -18.43 11.76 -5.32
CA GLU A 135 -19.25 11.04 -4.35
C GLU A 135 -18.53 10.86 -3.01
N SER A 136 -17.24 10.51 -3.04
CA SER A 136 -16.44 10.36 -1.82
C SER A 136 -16.31 11.66 -1.01
N ARG A 137 -16.40 12.83 -1.64
CA ARG A 137 -16.26 14.14 -0.98
C ARG A 137 -17.59 14.77 -0.58
N PHE A 138 -18.60 14.66 -1.45
CA PHE A 138 -19.86 15.38 -1.32
C PHE A 138 -21.06 14.46 -1.03
N GLY A 139 -20.83 13.15 -0.94
CA GLY A 139 -21.88 12.16 -0.73
C GLY A 139 -22.74 11.93 -1.98
N ALA A 140 -23.95 11.41 -1.79
CA ALA A 140 -24.89 11.09 -2.88
C ALA A 140 -25.18 12.26 -3.85
N PRO A 141 -25.26 13.53 -3.43
CA PRO A 141 -25.46 14.66 -4.35
C PRO A 141 -24.29 14.89 -5.32
N GLY A 142 -23.09 14.44 -4.94
CA GLY A 142 -21.89 14.50 -5.79
C GLY A 142 -21.71 13.26 -6.66
N LYS A 143 -22.73 12.41 -6.84
CA LYS A 143 -22.60 11.17 -7.61
C LYS A 143 -22.40 11.47 -9.10
N GLY A 144 -21.14 11.49 -9.54
CA GLY A 144 -20.77 11.65 -10.96
C GLY A 144 -20.88 10.36 -11.78
N TYR A 145 -20.90 9.19 -11.13
CA TYR A 145 -21.02 7.89 -11.79
C TYR A 145 -21.60 6.83 -10.84
N GLU A 146 -22.07 5.70 -11.37
CA GLU A 146 -22.57 4.61 -10.54
C GLU A 146 -21.46 3.88 -9.77
N ARG A 147 -21.84 3.27 -8.63
CA ARG A 147 -20.92 2.47 -7.84
C ARG A 147 -20.66 1.17 -8.56
N LEU A 148 -19.40 0.87 -8.84
CA LEU A 148 -19.03 -0.35 -9.54
C LEU A 148 -18.61 -1.45 -8.55
N PRO A 149 -19.15 -2.68 -8.65
CA PRO A 149 -18.65 -3.82 -7.88
C PRO A 149 -17.18 -4.07 -8.19
N ALA A 150 -16.32 -3.99 -7.16
CA ALA A 150 -14.89 -4.21 -7.35
C ALA A 150 -14.53 -5.61 -7.87
N PRO A 151 -15.14 -6.72 -7.38
CA PRO A 151 -14.76 -8.07 -7.84
C PRO A 151 -14.99 -8.29 -9.34
N GLU A 152 -16.13 -7.85 -9.87
CA GLU A 152 -16.48 -8.00 -11.28
C GLU A 152 -15.57 -7.15 -12.17
N LEU A 153 -15.32 -5.90 -11.75
CA LEU A 153 -14.45 -4.98 -12.48
C LEU A 153 -13.00 -5.45 -12.50
N GLU A 154 -12.49 -5.91 -11.35
CA GLU A 154 -11.12 -6.41 -11.23
C GLU A 154 -10.94 -7.69 -12.05
N ALA A 155 -11.90 -8.62 -12.02
CA ALA A 155 -11.86 -9.84 -12.83
C ALA A 155 -11.83 -9.52 -14.33
N ALA A 156 -12.62 -8.54 -14.80
CA ALA A 156 -12.62 -8.12 -16.20
C ALA A 156 -11.29 -7.51 -16.64
N VAL A 157 -10.68 -6.66 -15.80
CA VAL A 157 -9.36 -6.07 -16.09
C VAL A 157 -8.27 -7.13 -16.07
N LEU A 158 -8.32 -8.06 -15.12
CA LEU A 158 -7.40 -9.19 -15.06
C LEU A 158 -7.51 -10.03 -16.34
N ALA A 159 -8.71 -10.37 -16.78
CA ALA A 159 -8.89 -11.10 -18.03
C ALA A 159 -8.25 -10.39 -19.24
N GLN A 160 -8.35 -9.06 -19.34
CA GLN A 160 -7.65 -8.31 -20.39
C GLN A 160 -6.12 -8.36 -20.25
N ILE A 161 -5.59 -8.22 -19.03
CA ILE A 161 -4.14 -8.38 -18.76
C ILE A 161 -3.67 -9.75 -19.25
N ARG A 162 -4.42 -10.82 -18.96
CA ARG A 162 -4.10 -12.19 -19.38
C ARG A 162 -4.07 -12.34 -20.90
N THR A 163 -5.07 -11.80 -21.58
CA THR A 163 -5.15 -11.85 -23.05
C THR A 163 -3.96 -11.12 -23.69
N VAL A 164 -3.57 -9.97 -23.14
CA VAL A 164 -2.44 -9.19 -23.68
C VAL A 164 -1.12 -9.88 -23.38
N LEU A 165 -0.92 -10.46 -22.19
CA LEU A 165 0.29 -11.23 -21.87
C LEU A 165 0.45 -12.47 -22.76
N SER A 166 -0.66 -13.05 -23.20
CA SER A 166 -0.68 -14.23 -24.08
C SER A 166 -0.65 -13.86 -25.57
N SER A 167 -0.55 -12.57 -25.92
CA SER A 167 -0.59 -12.14 -27.32
C SER A 167 0.76 -12.42 -28.03
N PRO A 168 0.73 -12.79 -29.33
CA PRO A 168 1.95 -13.02 -30.10
C PRO A 168 2.90 -11.81 -30.10
N GLU A 169 2.36 -10.60 -30.03
CA GLU A 169 3.14 -9.36 -29.97
C GLU A 169 3.88 -9.19 -28.64
N ALA A 170 3.26 -9.56 -27.52
CA ALA A 170 3.88 -9.57 -26.21
C ALA A 170 5.01 -10.60 -26.14
N VAL A 171 4.77 -11.81 -26.67
CA VAL A 171 5.79 -12.87 -26.81
C VAL A 171 6.96 -12.37 -27.65
N ALA A 172 6.70 -11.77 -28.81
CA ALA A 172 7.73 -11.24 -29.69
C ALA A 172 8.51 -10.07 -29.06
N ALA A 173 7.86 -9.23 -28.26
CA ALA A 173 8.52 -8.16 -27.53
C ALA A 173 9.47 -8.69 -26.45
N VAL A 174 9.03 -9.71 -25.69
CA VAL A 174 9.85 -10.39 -24.68
C VAL A 174 11.05 -11.09 -25.33
N LEU A 175 10.84 -11.81 -26.45
CA LEU A 175 11.90 -12.45 -27.21
C LEU A 175 12.98 -11.45 -27.66
N ARG A 176 12.56 -10.34 -28.28
CA ARG A 176 13.50 -9.29 -28.72
C ARG A 176 14.31 -8.72 -27.57
N GLN A 177 13.69 -8.51 -26.42
CA GLN A 177 14.36 -7.94 -25.25
C GLN A 177 15.36 -8.93 -24.61
N VAL A 178 14.98 -10.21 -24.52
CA VAL A 178 15.86 -11.28 -24.05
C VAL A 178 17.10 -11.40 -24.95
N GLN A 179 16.91 -11.35 -26.26
CA GLN A 179 18.01 -11.38 -27.25
C GLN A 179 18.95 -10.16 -27.12
N GLN A 180 18.41 -8.98 -26.79
CA GLN A 180 19.21 -7.77 -26.56
C GLN A 180 20.03 -7.83 -25.26
N ASN A 181 19.47 -8.42 -24.19
CA ASN A 181 20.12 -8.48 -22.87
C ASN A 181 21.07 -9.68 -22.72
N LYS A 182 20.85 -10.77 -23.46
CA LYS A 182 21.72 -11.97 -23.46
C LYS A 182 21.85 -12.54 -24.88
N PRO A 183 22.72 -11.96 -25.73
CA PRO A 183 22.89 -12.39 -27.12
C PRO A 183 23.38 -13.84 -27.28
N ASP A 184 24.03 -14.41 -26.26
CA ASP A 184 24.58 -15.78 -26.26
C ASP A 184 23.60 -16.86 -25.75
N THR A 185 22.39 -16.50 -25.32
CA THR A 185 21.42 -17.49 -24.82
C THR A 185 20.44 -17.89 -25.93
N GLN A 186 20.57 -19.12 -26.43
CA GLN A 186 19.59 -19.70 -27.36
C GLN A 186 18.31 -20.05 -26.59
N ILE A 187 17.43 -19.07 -26.40
CA ILE A 187 16.12 -19.28 -25.77
C ILE A 187 15.11 -19.63 -26.86
N ASP A 188 14.56 -20.84 -26.77
CA ASP A 188 13.48 -21.32 -27.64
C ASP A 188 12.20 -20.51 -27.42
N GLU A 189 11.61 -20.03 -28.52
CA GLU A 189 10.35 -19.29 -28.55
C GLU A 189 9.22 -20.06 -27.87
N ALA A 190 9.17 -21.39 -28.05
CA ALA A 190 8.19 -22.24 -27.39
C ALA A 190 8.32 -22.18 -25.86
N ARG A 191 9.55 -22.06 -25.35
CA ARG A 191 9.83 -21.93 -23.91
C ARG A 191 9.38 -20.58 -23.35
N ILE A 192 9.50 -19.50 -24.11
CA ILE A 192 9.03 -18.18 -23.70
C ILE A 192 7.51 -18.12 -23.72
N VAL A 193 6.88 -18.67 -24.76
CA VAL A 193 5.42 -18.81 -24.82
C VAL A 193 4.90 -19.61 -23.62
N MET A 194 5.53 -20.74 -23.31
CA MET A 194 5.17 -21.55 -22.13
C MET A 194 5.44 -20.83 -20.81
N ALA A 195 6.51 -20.03 -20.70
CA ALA A 195 6.80 -19.26 -19.50
C ALA A 195 5.80 -18.11 -19.30
N LEU A 196 5.42 -17.39 -20.36
CA LEU A 196 4.40 -16.34 -20.32
C LEU A 196 3.01 -16.93 -20.07
N ALA A 197 2.70 -18.08 -20.66
CA ALA A 197 1.47 -18.83 -20.36
C ALA A 197 1.46 -19.33 -18.90
N GLY A 198 2.60 -19.79 -18.38
CA GLY A 198 2.73 -20.18 -16.96
C GLY A 198 2.63 -18.99 -16.01
N LEU A 199 3.08 -17.80 -16.42
CA LEU A 199 2.94 -16.56 -15.64
C LEU A 199 1.47 -16.18 -15.42
N ASN A 200 0.58 -16.60 -16.33
CA ASN A 200 -0.87 -16.47 -16.17
C ASN A 200 -1.41 -17.30 -14.98
N ASP A 201 -0.91 -18.53 -14.83
CA ASP A 201 -1.30 -19.44 -13.73
C ASP A 201 -0.67 -19.00 -12.40
N VAL A 202 0.56 -18.49 -12.45
CA VAL A 202 1.25 -17.94 -11.28
C VAL A 202 0.61 -16.63 -10.81
N TRP A 203 -0.02 -15.86 -11.71
CA TRP A 203 -0.64 -14.57 -11.36
C TRP A 203 -1.63 -14.69 -10.19
N GLU A 204 -2.47 -15.74 -10.15
CA GLU A 204 -3.41 -15.97 -9.04
C GLU A 204 -2.73 -16.36 -7.72
N GLN A 205 -1.52 -16.91 -7.81
CA GLN A 205 -0.70 -17.30 -6.67
C GLN A 205 0.17 -16.15 -6.14
N LEU A 206 0.34 -15.08 -6.93
CA LEU A 206 1.05 -13.88 -6.49
C LEU A 206 0.33 -13.20 -5.33
N TYR A 207 1.11 -12.70 -4.37
CA TYR A 207 0.57 -11.85 -3.31
C TYR A 207 -0.12 -10.61 -3.91
N ALA A 208 -1.22 -10.16 -3.30
CA ALA A 208 -2.02 -9.02 -3.77
C ALA A 208 -1.20 -7.72 -3.97
N ILE A 209 -0.09 -7.56 -3.23
CA ILE A 209 0.84 -6.44 -3.39
C ILE A 209 1.54 -6.51 -4.76
N GLU A 210 1.97 -7.70 -5.18
CA GLU A 210 2.68 -7.89 -6.43
C GLU A 210 1.74 -7.79 -7.63
N GLN A 211 0.54 -8.35 -7.53
CA GLN A 211 -0.52 -8.15 -8.54
C GLN A 211 -0.80 -6.65 -8.75
N HIS A 212 -0.91 -5.88 -7.67
CA HIS A 212 -1.13 -4.44 -7.73
C HIS A 212 0.07 -3.70 -8.34
N ARG A 213 1.29 -4.11 -8.00
CA ARG A 213 2.52 -3.53 -8.54
C ARG A 213 2.62 -3.74 -10.04
N LEU A 214 2.47 -5.00 -10.49
CA LEU A 214 2.53 -5.37 -11.90
C LEU A 214 1.41 -4.69 -12.70
N ALA A 215 0.19 -4.61 -12.16
CA ALA A 215 -0.89 -3.88 -12.80
C ALA A 215 -0.56 -2.39 -13.00
N ASN A 216 0.06 -1.71 -12.03
CA ASN A 216 0.48 -0.31 -12.19
C ASN A 216 1.64 -0.11 -13.17
N LEU A 217 2.50 -1.12 -13.34
CA LEU A 217 3.58 -1.10 -14.31
C LEU A 217 3.07 -1.28 -15.74
N MET A 218 2.06 -2.14 -15.93
CA MET A 218 1.49 -2.42 -17.25
C MET A 218 0.47 -1.38 -17.69
N ILE A 219 -0.39 -0.95 -16.76
CA ILE A 219 -1.55 -0.10 -17.06
C ILE A 219 -1.20 1.35 -16.75
N GLU A 220 -1.41 2.20 -17.74
CA GLU A 220 -1.32 3.64 -17.55
C GLU A 220 -2.60 4.17 -16.91
N ARG A 221 -3.73 3.75 -17.48
CA ARG A 221 -5.04 4.31 -17.16
C ARG A 221 -6.16 3.38 -17.64
N ILE A 222 -7.22 3.30 -16.86
CA ILE A 222 -8.44 2.57 -17.17
C ILE A 222 -9.58 3.58 -17.23
N ASP A 223 -10.12 3.79 -18.44
CA ASP A 223 -11.26 4.65 -18.67
C ASP A 223 -12.53 3.80 -18.78
N LEU A 224 -13.54 4.15 -17.99
CA LEU A 224 -14.88 3.58 -18.14
C LEU A 224 -15.56 4.22 -19.32
N VAL A 225 -16.09 3.41 -20.22
CA VAL A 225 -16.78 3.85 -21.44
C VAL A 225 -18.19 3.31 -21.43
N HIS A 226 -19.16 4.13 -21.84
CA HIS A 226 -20.53 3.67 -22.03
C HIS A 226 -20.76 3.45 -23.53
N VAL A 227 -21.00 2.21 -23.93
CA VAL A 227 -21.36 1.86 -25.31
C VAL A 227 -22.81 1.39 -25.29
N GLY A 228 -23.73 2.32 -25.57
CA GLY A 228 -25.17 2.02 -25.48
C GLY A 228 -25.59 1.70 -24.05
N ALA A 229 -26.23 0.54 -23.82
CA ALA A 229 -26.65 0.10 -22.49
C ALA A 229 -25.56 -0.67 -21.71
N VAL A 230 -24.39 -0.92 -22.32
CA VAL A 230 -23.34 -1.76 -21.74
C VAL A 230 -22.21 -0.87 -21.21
N GLN A 231 -21.83 -1.10 -19.95
CA GLN A 231 -20.64 -0.50 -19.36
C GLN A 231 -19.42 -1.27 -19.86
N GLY A 232 -18.58 -0.59 -20.66
CA GLY A 232 -17.31 -1.11 -21.16
C GLY A 232 -16.12 -0.52 -20.41
N ILE A 233 -14.98 -1.18 -20.54
CA ILE A 233 -13.71 -0.74 -19.94
C ILE A 233 -12.68 -0.60 -21.06
N GLN A 234 -12.07 0.57 -21.16
CA GLN A 234 -10.95 0.82 -22.05
C GLN A 234 -9.66 0.90 -21.23
N VAL A 235 -8.74 -0.02 -21.48
CA VAL A 235 -7.44 -0.05 -20.81
C VAL A 235 -6.39 0.60 -21.72
N LYS A 236 -5.72 1.64 -21.21
CA LYS A 236 -4.54 2.26 -21.82
C LYS A 236 -3.29 1.64 -21.21
N TRP A 237 -2.47 1.05 -22.06
CA TRP A 237 -1.25 0.34 -21.69
C TRP A 237 -0.04 1.28 -21.74
N ARG A 238 0.91 1.13 -20.81
CA ARG A 238 2.17 1.89 -20.84
C ARG A 238 3.12 1.31 -21.87
N GLU A 239 3.55 2.11 -22.84
CA GLU A 239 4.55 1.70 -23.85
C GLU A 239 5.93 1.37 -23.22
N LEU A 240 6.34 2.09 -22.16
CA LEU A 240 7.60 1.87 -21.44
C LEU A 240 7.50 0.77 -20.36
N GLY A 241 6.28 0.45 -19.91
CA GLY A 241 6.03 -0.51 -18.84
C GLY A 241 6.42 -1.92 -19.22
N TRP A 242 6.22 -2.29 -20.49
CA TRP A 242 6.62 -3.59 -21.03
C TRP A 242 8.14 -3.78 -21.00
N ARG A 243 8.93 -2.80 -21.45
CA ARG A 243 10.40 -2.89 -21.42
C ARG A 243 10.98 -2.99 -20.01
N ALA A 244 10.49 -2.16 -19.08
CA ALA A 244 10.96 -2.17 -17.70
C ALA A 244 10.53 -3.44 -16.92
N LEU A 245 9.32 -3.96 -17.20
CA LEU A 245 8.84 -5.20 -16.61
C LEU A 245 9.63 -6.40 -17.14
N ILE A 246 9.99 -6.40 -18.43
CA ILE A 246 10.87 -7.45 -19.01
C ILE A 246 12.32 -7.35 -18.46
N GLU A 247 12.84 -6.15 -18.18
CA GLU A 247 14.13 -5.97 -17.48
C GLU A 247 14.10 -6.49 -16.03
N GLU A 248 12.95 -6.41 -15.35
CA GLU A 248 12.81 -6.86 -13.96
C GLU A 248 12.54 -8.37 -13.82
N PHE A 249 11.97 -9.02 -14.84
CA PHE A 249 11.86 -10.49 -14.93
C PHE A 249 13.04 -11.15 -15.66
N ALA A 250 14.08 -10.39 -16.00
CA ALA A 250 15.30 -10.94 -16.56
C ALA A 250 15.99 -11.88 -15.55
N PRO A 251 16.50 -13.06 -15.95
CA PRO A 251 17.18 -13.97 -15.05
C PRO A 251 18.43 -13.31 -14.47
N GLY A 252 18.34 -12.92 -13.19
CA GLY A 252 19.38 -12.22 -12.42
C GLY A 252 18.95 -10.93 -11.68
N SER A 253 17.67 -10.52 -11.72
CA SER A 253 17.13 -9.41 -10.89
C SER A 253 15.98 -9.88 -9.98
N ILE A 254 15.54 -8.99 -9.07
CA ILE A 254 14.85 -9.18 -7.76
C ILE A 254 13.52 -10.01 -7.76
N GLY A 255 13.20 -10.74 -8.83
CA GLY A 255 12.12 -11.74 -8.89
C GLY A 255 12.59 -13.20 -9.01
N ALA A 256 13.85 -13.47 -9.36
CA ALA A 256 14.35 -14.85 -9.54
C ALA A 256 14.48 -15.63 -8.22
N GLU A 257 14.79 -14.94 -7.12
CA GLU A 257 15.01 -15.58 -5.82
C GLU A 257 13.72 -16.13 -5.18
N LEU A 258 12.53 -15.71 -5.64
CA LEU A 258 11.26 -16.26 -5.15
C LEU A 258 10.90 -17.62 -5.78
N LEU A 259 11.54 -18.01 -6.89
CA LEU A 259 11.35 -19.31 -7.53
C LEU A 259 12.28 -20.40 -6.97
N GLU A 260 13.34 -20.04 -6.24
CA GLU A 260 14.30 -21.00 -5.68
C GLU A 260 13.96 -21.49 -4.25
N VAL A 261 12.94 -20.92 -3.61
CA VAL A 261 12.54 -21.32 -2.23
C VAL A 261 11.56 -22.51 -2.19
N GLN A 262 11.23 -23.09 -3.34
CA GLN A 262 10.51 -24.38 -3.40
C GLN A 262 11.27 -25.40 -4.24
N ALA A 263 12.40 -25.84 -3.70
CA ALA A 263 12.98 -27.16 -3.98
C ALA A 263 13.07 -27.94 -2.67
#